data_AF-A0A8H7NMR1-F1
#
_entry.id   AF-A0A8H7NMR1-F1
#
_cell.length_a   1.000
_cell.length_b   1.000
_cell.length_c   1.000
_cell.angle_alpha   90.00
_cell.angle_beta   90.00
_cell.angle_gamma   90.00
#
_symmetry.space_group_name_H-M   'P 1'
#
loop_
_entity.id
_entity.type
_entity.pdbx_description
1 polymer ?
#
loop_
_entity_poly.entity_id
_entity_poly.type
_entity_poly.pdbx_seq_one_letter_code
_entity_poly.pdbx_strand_id
1 'polypeptide(L)'
;MVSSYEHFVAFGVDNGGLERLLRLFQSFFMILTSYPVLIAQLMPTHPVSVHMATETCLKQLQGTLNVTRRTFRLFRFLETFNASYALYLSETKTIETWLDVASKSSLATFGMLESVTLPDLLGVDHLEFFGPAQTTKINVDAQIFWFIGLYTSAVSTAIKLVRIPGILSRSPDRRGLRHRQGQQGEVRWLGKGGEQGGED
;
A
#
# COMPACT_ATOMS: atom_id res chain seq x y z
N MET A 1 16.49 19.61 -11.12
CA MET A 1 17.14 18.59 -10.28
C MET A 1 16.35 18.56 -8.98
N VAL A 2 15.59 17.50 -8.73
CA VAL A 2 14.87 17.33 -7.46
C VAL A 2 15.93 17.16 -6.37
N SER A 3 15.82 17.93 -5.28
CA SER A 3 16.81 17.95 -4.21
C SER A 3 16.79 16.62 -3.45
N SER A 4 17.92 16.18 -2.87
CA SER A 4 17.96 15.00 -1.98
C SER A 4 16.98 15.12 -0.82
N TYR A 5 16.69 16.36 -0.40
CA TYR A 5 15.69 16.68 0.61
C TYR A 5 14.27 16.26 0.17
N GLU A 6 13.88 16.56 -1.07
CA GLU A 6 12.53 16.24 -1.59
C GLU A 6 12.31 14.72 -1.70
N HIS A 7 13.35 13.96 -2.04
CA HIS A 7 13.29 12.50 -2.04
C HIS A 7 13.15 11.92 -0.63
N PHE A 8 13.83 12.51 0.37
CA PHE A 8 13.70 12.09 1.76
C PHE A 8 12.30 12.36 2.31
N VAL A 9 11.74 13.53 1.99
CA VAL A 9 10.35 13.87 2.34
C VAL A 9 9.37 12.91 1.65
N ALA A 10 9.55 12.66 0.35
CA ALA A 10 8.70 11.72 -0.38
C ALA A 10 8.79 10.29 0.18
N PHE A 11 9.99 9.84 0.58
CA PHE A 11 10.19 8.55 1.22
C PHE A 11 9.54 8.47 2.60
N GLY A 12 9.63 9.52 3.41
CA GLY A 12 9.03 9.57 4.74
C GLY A 12 7.49 9.56 4.74
N VAL A 13 6.87 10.00 3.64
CA VAL A 13 5.42 9.96 3.45
C VAL A 13 4.97 8.67 2.76
N ASP A 14 5.89 7.93 2.13
CA ASP A 14 5.60 6.64 1.50
C ASP A 14 5.47 5.52 2.54
N ASN A 15 4.24 5.30 2.99
CA ASN A 15 3.88 4.18 3.87
C ASN A 15 4.38 2.82 3.33
N GLY A 16 4.35 2.62 2.01
CA GLY A 16 4.83 1.39 1.39
C GLY A 16 6.36 1.23 1.49
N GLY A 17 7.09 2.31 1.30
CA GLY A 17 8.54 2.39 1.47
C GLY A 17 8.97 2.14 2.91
N LEU A 18 8.30 2.77 3.87
CA LEU A 18 8.53 2.55 5.30
C LEU A 18 8.24 1.10 5.71
N GLU A 19 7.15 0.49 5.23
CA GLU A 19 6.83 -0.91 5.51
C GLU A 19 7.95 -1.87 5.01
N ARG A 20 8.53 -1.58 3.84
CA ARG A 20 9.64 -2.36 3.28
C ARG A 20 10.93 -2.19 4.07
N LEU A 21 11.23 -0.98 4.52
CA LEU A 21 12.39 -0.70 5.38
C LEU A 21 12.26 -1.41 6.73
N LEU A 22 11.05 -1.45 7.31
CA LEU A 22 10.79 -2.22 8.54
C LEU A 22 10.92 -3.72 8.32
N ARG A 23 10.56 -4.25 7.15
CA ARG A 23 10.83 -5.66 6.78
C ARG A 23 12.33 -5.94 6.75
N LEU A 24 13.12 -5.00 6.23
CA LEU A 24 14.58 -5.12 6.21
C LEU A 24 15.16 -5.12 7.63
N PHE A 25 14.74 -4.18 8.48
CA PHE A 25 15.18 -4.16 9.89
C PHE A 25 14.78 -5.42 10.65
N GLN A 26 13.54 -5.88 10.48
CA GLN A 26 13.10 -7.12 11.11
C GLN A 26 13.91 -8.33 10.66
N SER A 27 14.20 -8.45 9.37
CA SER A 27 15.03 -9.53 8.84
C SER A 27 16.47 -9.45 9.37
N PHE A 28 17.02 -8.24 9.47
CA PHE A 28 18.35 -8.01 10.05
C PHE A 28 18.43 -8.46 11.51
N PHE A 29 17.47 -8.07 12.34
CA PHE A 29 17.42 -8.51 13.74
C PHE A 29 17.19 -10.02 13.88
N MET A 30 16.39 -10.61 12.99
CA MET A 30 16.15 -12.05 12.97
C MET A 30 17.42 -12.84 12.63
N ILE A 31 18.23 -12.35 11.70
CA ILE A 31 19.56 -12.92 11.39
C ILE A 31 20.47 -12.81 12.61
N LEU A 32 20.51 -11.64 13.25
CA LEU A 32 21.37 -11.41 14.42
C LEU A 32 20.99 -12.32 15.60
N THR A 33 19.69 -12.58 15.82
CA THR A 33 19.23 -13.54 16.82
C THR A 33 19.40 -15.00 16.41
N SER A 34 19.41 -15.32 15.12
CA SER A 34 19.61 -16.70 14.64
C SER A 34 21.06 -17.16 14.72
N TYR A 35 22.01 -16.21 14.72
CA TYR A 35 23.45 -16.47 14.77
C TYR A 35 24.09 -15.79 15.98
N PRO A 36 24.04 -16.40 17.18
CA PRO A 36 24.59 -15.81 18.41
C PRO A 36 26.11 -15.54 18.34
N VAL A 37 26.81 -16.24 17.44
CA VAL A 37 28.23 -15.98 17.13
C VAL A 37 28.45 -14.56 16.60
N LEU A 38 27.52 -13.99 15.83
CA LEU A 38 27.62 -12.60 15.36
C LEU A 38 27.52 -11.61 16.52
N ILE A 39 26.71 -11.90 17.54
CA ILE A 39 26.59 -11.07 18.76
C ILE A 39 27.91 -11.13 19.55
N ALA A 40 28.51 -12.32 19.67
CA ALA A 40 29.80 -12.51 20.33
C ALA A 40 30.96 -11.80 19.59
N GLN A 41 30.92 -11.75 18.25
CA GLN A 41 31.90 -11.03 17.43
C GLN A 41 31.70 -9.51 17.45
N LEU A 42 30.46 -9.04 17.57
CA LEU A 42 30.13 -7.62 17.66
C LEU A 42 30.47 -7.04 19.05
N MET A 43 30.41 -7.86 20.09
CA MET A 43 30.72 -7.48 21.48
C MET A 43 31.70 -8.47 22.15
N PRO A 44 32.96 -8.52 21.68
CA PRO A 44 33.94 -9.52 22.12
C PRO A 44 34.46 -9.29 23.56
N THR A 45 34.37 -8.07 24.07
CA THR A 45 34.86 -7.67 25.39
C THR A 45 33.81 -7.80 26.51
N HIS A 46 32.57 -8.19 26.18
CA HIS A 46 31.47 -8.23 27.14
C HIS A 46 31.22 -9.63 27.71
N PRO A 47 30.82 -9.73 28.99
CA PRO A 47 30.51 -11.01 29.62
C PRO A 47 29.25 -11.66 29.03
N VAL A 48 29.16 -13.00 29.12
CA VAL A 48 28.07 -13.82 28.54
C VAL A 48 26.67 -13.38 28.98
N SER A 49 26.53 -12.81 30.17
CA SER A 49 25.26 -12.23 30.65
C SER A 49 24.75 -11.07 29.79
N VAL A 50 25.65 -10.25 29.24
CA VAL A 50 25.32 -9.12 28.36
C VAL A 50 24.91 -9.62 26.97
N HIS A 51 25.48 -10.74 26.50
CA HIS A 51 25.07 -11.37 25.24
C HIS A 51 23.62 -11.88 25.33
N MET A 52 23.26 -12.54 26.44
CA MET A 52 21.89 -13.01 26.71
C MET A 52 20.88 -11.85 26.85
N ALA A 53 21.28 -10.76 27.51
CA ALA A 53 20.44 -9.56 27.61
C ALA A 53 20.24 -8.89 26.24
N THR A 54 21.28 -8.87 25.40
CA THR A 54 21.22 -8.34 24.03
C THR A 54 20.29 -9.17 23.17
N GLU A 55 20.38 -10.50 23.22
CA GLU A 55 19.46 -11.40 22.49
C GLU A 55 18.00 -11.16 22.91
N THR A 56 17.76 -10.99 24.21
CA THR A 56 16.42 -10.68 24.74
C THR A 56 15.90 -9.33 24.24
N CYS A 57 16.74 -8.30 24.26
CA CYS A 57 16.41 -6.97 23.75
C CYS A 57 16.12 -7.00 22.23
N LEU A 58 16.90 -7.76 21.47
CA LEU A 58 16.68 -7.95 20.03
C LEU A 58 15.34 -8.65 19.74
N LYS A 59 14.96 -9.65 20.54
CA LYS A 59 13.65 -10.31 20.43
C LYS A 59 12.51 -9.35 20.77
N GLN A 60 12.66 -8.52 21.80
CA GLN A 60 11.68 -7.49 22.13
C GLN A 60 11.54 -6.47 21.00
N LEU A 61 12.66 -6.02 20.44
CA LEU A 61 12.67 -5.08 19.31
C LEU A 61 11.99 -5.68 18.07
N GLN A 62 12.19 -6.97 17.80
CA GLN A 62 11.44 -7.69 16.74
C GLN A 62 9.93 -7.69 16.99
N GLY A 63 9.52 -7.90 18.25
CA GLY A 63 8.12 -7.79 18.67
C GLY A 63 7.55 -6.40 18.39
N THR A 64 8.25 -5.35 18.83
CA THR A 64 7.86 -3.94 18.58
C THR A 64 7.75 -3.63 17.09
N LEU A 65 8.74 -4.04 16.28
CA LEU A 65 8.72 -3.83 14.84
C LEU A 65 7.55 -4.55 14.15
N ASN A 66 7.22 -5.77 14.60
CA ASN A 66 6.08 -6.50 14.09
C ASN A 66 4.76 -5.77 14.38
N VAL A 67 4.59 -5.22 15.59
CA VAL A 67 3.43 -4.39 15.95
C VAL A 67 3.39 -3.13 15.09
N THR A 68 4.48 -2.39 15.00
CA THR A 68 4.59 -1.18 14.18
C THR A 68 4.22 -1.45 12.71
N ARG A 69 4.70 -2.55 12.13
CA ARG A 69 4.35 -2.96 10.76
C ARG A 69 2.87 -3.26 10.59
N ARG A 70 2.24 -3.90 11.58
CA ARG A 70 0.80 -4.15 11.57
C ARG A 70 0.00 -2.84 11.69
N THR A 71 0.49 -1.85 12.45
CA THR A 71 -0.10 -0.50 12.47
C THR A 71 -0.01 0.20 11.11
N PHE A 72 1.09 0.08 10.37
CA PHE A 72 1.16 0.62 9.00
C PHE A 72 0.15 -0.04 8.04
N ARG A 73 -0.21 -1.31 8.28
CA ARG A 73 -1.28 -1.99 7.53
C ARG A 73 -2.68 -1.45 7.84
N LEU A 74 -2.95 -0.92 9.03
CA LEU A 74 -4.23 -0.24 9.37
C LEU A 74 -4.49 0.93 8.41
N PHE A 75 -3.49 1.78 8.17
CA PHE A 75 -3.64 2.90 7.24
C PHE A 75 -3.88 2.41 5.80
N ARG A 76 -3.27 1.27 5.45
CA ARG A 76 -3.51 0.61 4.18
C ARG A 76 -4.92 0.03 4.05
N PHE A 77 -5.52 -0.42 5.15
CA PHE A 77 -6.93 -0.81 5.17
C PHE A 77 -7.84 0.33 4.73
N LEU A 78 -7.67 1.53 5.30
CA LEU A 78 -8.46 2.70 4.95
C LEU A 78 -8.29 3.08 3.47
N GLU A 79 -7.04 3.04 2.99
CA GLU A 79 -6.71 3.30 1.60
C GLU A 79 -7.37 2.29 0.65
N THR A 80 -7.26 0.99 0.94
CA THR A 80 -7.84 -0.08 0.13
C THR A 80 -9.37 -0.08 0.17
N PHE A 81 -9.97 0.25 1.31
CA PHE A 81 -11.41 0.39 1.46
C PHE A 81 -11.95 1.58 0.64
N ASN A 82 -11.32 2.74 0.74
CA ASN A 82 -11.67 3.91 -0.08
C ASN A 82 -11.51 3.60 -1.58
N ALA A 83 -10.44 2.90 -1.96
CA ALA A 83 -10.21 2.49 -3.34
C ALA A 83 -11.21 1.43 -3.84
N SER A 84 -11.83 0.64 -2.96
CA SER A 84 -12.94 -0.26 -3.29
C SER A 84 -14.24 0.54 -3.49
N TYR A 85 -14.53 1.46 -2.57
CA TYR A 85 -15.73 2.30 -2.61
C TYR A 85 -15.75 3.21 -3.85
N ALA A 86 -14.61 3.79 -4.23
CA ALA A 86 -14.47 4.56 -5.46
C ALA A 86 -14.77 3.74 -6.72
N LEU A 87 -14.35 2.47 -6.76
CA LEU A 87 -14.68 1.57 -7.88
C LEU A 87 -16.15 1.16 -7.87
N TYR A 88 -16.75 0.98 -6.69
CA TYR A 88 -18.17 0.67 -6.55
C TYR A 88 -19.07 1.82 -7.08
N LEU A 89 -18.65 3.06 -6.87
CA LEU A 89 -19.35 4.26 -7.37
C LEU A 89 -19.14 4.52 -8.87
N SER A 90 -18.21 3.82 -9.53
CA SER A 90 -17.97 4.01 -10.96
C SER A 90 -19.19 3.59 -11.80
N GLU A 91 -19.51 4.38 -12.83
CA GLU A 91 -20.66 4.14 -13.71
C GLU A 91 -20.48 2.88 -14.57
N THR A 92 -19.23 2.46 -14.83
CA THR A 92 -18.89 1.31 -15.69
C THR A 92 -18.66 0.04 -14.87
N LYS A 93 -19.77 -0.63 -14.56
CA LYS A 93 -19.79 -1.89 -13.79
C LYS A 93 -19.51 -3.09 -14.69
N THR A 94 -18.24 -3.28 -15.05
CA THR A 94 -17.78 -4.51 -15.72
C THR A 94 -17.50 -5.62 -14.71
N ILE A 95 -17.44 -6.87 -15.17
CA ILE A 95 -17.07 -8.03 -14.31
C ILE A 95 -15.68 -7.84 -13.67
N GLU A 96 -14.75 -7.19 -14.39
CA GLU A 96 -13.42 -6.85 -13.87
C GLU A 96 -13.51 -5.84 -12.72
N THR A 97 -14.38 -4.84 -12.86
CA THR A 97 -14.64 -3.84 -11.81
C THR A 97 -15.20 -4.52 -10.56
N TRP A 98 -16.13 -5.46 -10.71
CA TRP A 98 -16.67 -6.23 -9.58
C TRP A 98 -15.64 -7.13 -8.90
N LEU A 99 -14.75 -7.77 -9.68
CA LEU A 99 -13.64 -8.55 -9.15
C LEU A 99 -12.63 -7.67 -8.40
N ASP A 100 -12.34 -6.47 -8.89
CA ASP A 100 -11.47 -5.51 -8.20
C ASP A 100 -12.11 -5.00 -6.90
N VAL A 101 -13.41 -4.73 -6.90
CA VAL A 101 -14.17 -4.36 -5.69
C VAL A 101 -14.11 -5.50 -4.67
N ALA A 102 -14.39 -6.74 -5.08
CA ALA A 102 -14.34 -7.91 -4.21
C ALA A 102 -12.93 -8.13 -3.64
N SER A 103 -11.90 -7.96 -4.47
CA SER A 103 -10.50 -8.07 -4.07
C SER A 103 -10.12 -7.03 -3.02
N LYS A 104 -10.37 -5.74 -3.31
CA LYS A 104 -10.02 -4.64 -2.41
C LYS A 104 -10.83 -4.68 -1.11
N SER A 105 -12.11 -5.04 -1.17
CA SER A 105 -12.95 -5.23 0.02
C SER A 105 -12.45 -6.37 0.89
N SER A 106 -12.04 -7.50 0.31
CA SER A 106 -11.50 -8.64 1.07
C SER A 106 -10.15 -8.30 1.73
N LEU A 107 -9.27 -7.60 1.01
CA LEU A 107 -8.00 -7.09 1.56
C LEU A 107 -8.24 -6.04 2.67
N ALA A 108 -9.28 -5.23 2.53
CA ALA A 108 -9.68 -4.30 3.56
C ALA A 108 -10.18 -5.04 4.82
N THR A 109 -11.07 -6.02 4.68
CA THR A 109 -11.52 -6.86 5.79
C THR A 109 -10.37 -7.56 6.50
N PHE A 110 -9.39 -8.09 5.76
CA PHE A 110 -8.16 -8.62 6.33
C PHE A 110 -7.43 -7.58 7.19
N GLY A 111 -7.20 -6.37 6.66
CA GLY A 111 -6.53 -5.31 7.39
C GLY A 111 -7.29 -4.86 8.64
N MET A 112 -8.63 -4.87 8.60
CA MET A 112 -9.47 -4.60 9.76
C MET A 112 -9.34 -5.66 10.85
N LEU A 113 -9.42 -6.94 10.50
CA LEU A 113 -9.32 -8.05 11.47
C LEU A 113 -7.96 -8.08 12.17
N GLU A 114 -6.87 -7.88 11.42
CA GLU A 114 -5.53 -7.71 11.99
C GLU A 114 -5.46 -6.52 12.95
N SER A 115 -6.11 -5.41 12.59
CA SER A 115 -6.13 -4.19 13.41
C SER A 115 -6.88 -4.36 14.73
N VAL A 116 -7.98 -5.11 14.71
CA VAL A 116 -8.76 -5.42 15.93
C VAL A 116 -7.97 -6.32 16.88
N THR A 117 -7.06 -7.15 16.35
CA THR A 117 -6.17 -7.98 17.17
C THR A 117 -4.88 -7.28 17.63
N LEU A 118 -4.60 -6.06 17.17
CA LEU A 118 -3.39 -5.31 17.55
C LEU A 118 -3.24 -5.07 19.05
N PRO A 119 -4.27 -4.64 19.80
CA PRO A 119 -4.14 -4.38 21.24
C PRO A 119 -3.73 -5.63 22.02
N ASP A 120 -4.23 -6.80 21.61
CA ASP A 120 -3.92 -8.09 22.22
C ASP A 120 -2.45 -8.50 21.98
N LEU A 121 -1.87 -8.07 20.85
CA LEU A 121 -0.46 -8.31 20.52
C LEU A 121 0.52 -7.40 21.25
N LEU A 122 0.07 -6.28 21.81
CA LEU A 122 0.92 -5.38 22.59
C LEU A 122 1.27 -5.95 23.98
N GLY A 123 0.53 -6.96 24.47
CA GLY A 123 0.79 -7.59 25.77
C GLY A 123 0.74 -6.61 26.95
N VAL A 124 -0.04 -5.54 26.82
CA VAL A 124 -0.26 -4.57 27.91
C VAL A 124 -1.34 -5.14 28.82
N ASP A 125 -1.00 -5.31 30.10
CA ASP A 125 -1.94 -5.77 31.13
C ASP A 125 -3.23 -4.95 31.07
N HIS A 126 -4.37 -5.64 31.01
CA HIS A 126 -5.74 -5.08 30.91
C HIS A 126 -6.17 -4.49 29.56
N LEU A 127 -5.36 -4.55 28.49
CA LEU A 127 -5.77 -4.18 27.12
C LEU A 127 -6.10 -5.39 26.21
N GLU A 128 -5.99 -6.61 26.72
CA GLU A 128 -6.36 -7.85 26.03
C GLU A 128 -7.88 -7.93 25.84
N PHE A 129 -8.36 -7.58 24.65
CA PHE A 129 -9.81 -7.53 24.36
C PHE A 129 -10.40 -8.93 24.08
N PHE A 130 -9.60 -9.83 23.53
CA PHE A 130 -10.03 -11.17 23.09
C PHE A 130 -9.25 -12.30 23.78
N GLY A 131 -8.02 -12.03 24.22
CA GLY A 131 -7.11 -13.02 24.76
C GLY A 131 -6.40 -13.84 23.68
N PRO A 132 -5.28 -14.51 24.03
CA PRO A 132 -4.32 -15.05 23.07
C PRO A 132 -4.88 -16.17 22.17
N ALA A 133 -5.78 -17.01 22.72
CA ALA A 133 -6.39 -18.11 21.98
C ALA A 133 -7.38 -17.61 20.91
N GLN A 134 -8.14 -16.55 21.22
CA GLN A 134 -9.12 -15.98 20.31
C GLN A 134 -8.46 -15.11 19.25
N THR A 135 -7.44 -14.34 19.62
CA THR A 135 -6.60 -13.58 18.67
C THR A 135 -5.94 -14.48 17.64
N THR A 136 -5.47 -15.66 18.04
CA THR A 136 -4.90 -16.63 17.10
C THR A 136 -5.93 -17.10 16.07
N LYS A 137 -7.18 -17.36 16.50
CA LYS A 137 -8.28 -17.74 15.59
C LYS A 137 -8.63 -16.62 14.62
N ILE A 138 -8.82 -15.40 15.12
CA ILE A 138 -9.13 -14.22 14.29
C ILE A 138 -8.02 -13.98 13.27
N ASN A 139 -6.77 -14.20 13.64
CA ASN A 139 -5.63 -14.05 12.73
C ASN A 139 -5.62 -15.12 11.62
N VAL A 140 -6.06 -16.34 11.92
CA VAL A 140 -6.27 -17.39 10.88
C VAL A 140 -7.41 -17.00 9.95
N ASP A 141 -8.53 -16.54 10.49
CA ASP A 141 -9.66 -16.09 9.67
C ASP A 141 -9.27 -14.89 8.79
N ALA A 142 -8.47 -13.96 9.31
CA ALA A 142 -7.92 -12.85 8.55
C ALA A 142 -7.08 -13.34 7.35
N GLN A 143 -6.25 -14.38 7.53
CA GLN A 143 -5.45 -14.94 6.43
C GLN A 143 -6.31 -15.52 5.30
N ILE A 144 -7.49 -16.05 5.61
CA ILE A 144 -8.44 -16.52 4.60
C ILE A 144 -8.92 -15.35 3.73
N PHE A 145 -9.30 -14.23 4.34
CA PHE A 145 -9.70 -13.02 3.61
C PHE A 145 -8.56 -12.44 2.76
N TRP A 146 -7.33 -12.50 3.26
CA TRP A 146 -6.14 -12.13 2.49
C TRP A 146 -6.01 -12.99 1.23
N PHE A 147 -6.16 -14.32 1.37
CA PHE A 147 -6.06 -15.25 0.24
C PHE A 147 -7.18 -15.03 -0.79
N ILE A 148 -8.42 -14.83 -0.34
CA ILE A 148 -9.56 -14.50 -1.22
C ILE A 148 -9.30 -13.21 -1.98
N GLY A 149 -8.82 -12.17 -1.30
CA GLY A 149 -8.47 -10.89 -1.91
C GLY A 149 -7.37 -11.03 -2.97
N LEU A 150 -6.36 -11.84 -2.69
CA LEU A 150 -5.25 -12.12 -3.60
C LEU A 150 -5.72 -12.92 -4.82
N TYR A 151 -6.54 -13.94 -4.61
CA TYR A 151 -7.08 -14.79 -5.67
C TYR A 151 -7.94 -13.97 -6.65
N THR A 152 -8.89 -13.19 -6.13
CA THR A 152 -9.75 -12.33 -6.95
C THR A 152 -8.96 -11.24 -7.69
N SER A 153 -7.92 -10.67 -7.06
CA SER A 153 -7.00 -9.74 -7.72
C SER A 153 -6.26 -10.37 -8.89
N ALA A 154 -5.74 -11.58 -8.68
CA ALA A 154 -5.00 -12.33 -9.70
C ALA A 154 -5.91 -12.68 -10.88
N VAL A 155 -7.14 -13.13 -10.62
CA VAL A 155 -8.14 -13.41 -11.66
C VAL A 155 -8.50 -12.15 -12.44
N SER A 156 -8.77 -11.04 -11.77
CA SER A 156 -9.03 -9.75 -12.43
C SER A 156 -7.88 -9.34 -13.35
N THR A 157 -6.65 -9.46 -12.85
CA THR A 157 -5.44 -9.12 -13.62
C THR A 157 -5.26 -10.05 -14.82
N ALA A 158 -5.50 -11.35 -14.67
CA ALA A 158 -5.44 -12.32 -15.76
C ALA A 158 -6.47 -12.01 -16.87
N ILE A 159 -7.71 -11.68 -16.50
CA ILE A 159 -8.76 -11.30 -17.47
C ILE A 159 -8.34 -10.06 -18.25
N LYS A 160 -7.82 -9.03 -17.56
CA LYS A 160 -7.32 -7.81 -18.20
C LYS A 160 -6.18 -8.11 -19.16
N LEU A 161 -5.19 -8.92 -18.75
CA LEU A 161 -4.05 -9.32 -19.59
C LEU A 161 -4.49 -10.06 -20.86
N VAL A 162 -5.48 -10.95 -20.78
CA VAL A 162 -6.01 -11.68 -21.94
C VAL A 162 -6.74 -10.74 -22.92
N ARG A 163 -7.31 -9.63 -22.46
CA ARG A 163 -7.99 -8.65 -23.32
C ARG A 163 -7.06 -7.64 -24.00
N ILE A 164 -5.85 -7.44 -23.48
CA ILE A 164 -4.83 -6.56 -24.09
C ILE A 164 -4.53 -6.89 -25.57
N PRO A 165 -4.28 -8.16 -25.98
CA PRO A 165 -4.02 -8.48 -27.38
C PRO A 165 -5.21 -8.18 -28.32
N GLY A 166 -6.46 -8.22 -27.81
CA GLY A 166 -7.65 -7.83 -28.56
C GLY A 166 -7.75 -6.31 -28.80
N ILE A 167 -7.24 -5.49 -27.87
CA ILE A 167 -7.19 -4.02 -27.99
C ILE A 167 -6.11 -3.58 -28.97
N LEU A 168 -4.92 -4.20 -28.92
CA LEU A 168 -3.81 -3.86 -29.81
C LEU A 168 -4.14 -4.20 -31.29
N SER A 169 -4.93 -5.25 -31.51
CA SER A 169 -5.41 -5.66 -32.84
C SER A 169 -6.51 -4.74 -33.40
N ARG A 170 -7.07 -3.86 -32.57
CA ARG A 170 -8.20 -2.97 -32.92
C ARG A 170 -7.78 -1.51 -33.03
N SER A 171 -6.51 -1.22 -33.26
CA SER A 171 -6.06 0.16 -33.56
C SER A 171 -6.63 0.58 -34.92
N PRO A 172 -7.58 1.53 -34.98
CA PRO A 172 -8.04 2.06 -36.26
C PRO A 172 -6.91 2.92 -36.84
N ASP A 173 -6.71 2.77 -38.14
CA ASP A 173 -5.80 3.54 -38.99
C ASP A 173 -5.78 5.05 -38.59
N ARG A 174 -4.67 5.51 -38.01
CA ARG A 174 -4.39 6.93 -37.69
C ARG A 174 -4.07 7.76 -38.95
N ARG A 175 -4.75 7.54 -40.08
CA ARG A 175 -4.57 8.36 -41.30
C ARG A 175 -5.59 9.49 -41.48
N GLY A 176 -6.65 9.55 -40.68
CA GLY A 176 -7.73 10.54 -40.87
C GLY A 176 -7.64 11.86 -40.06
N LEU A 177 -6.87 11.93 -38.98
CA LEU A 177 -7.00 13.02 -37.99
C LEU A 177 -6.04 14.21 -38.17
N ARG A 178 -5.27 14.27 -39.27
CA ARG A 178 -4.35 15.40 -39.52
C ARG A 178 -4.96 16.56 -40.30
N HIS A 179 -6.15 16.40 -40.90
CA HIS A 179 -6.73 17.42 -41.77
C HIS A 179 -7.67 18.42 -41.09
N ARG A 180 -8.11 18.18 -39.83
CA ARG A 180 -9.11 19.03 -39.17
C ARG A 180 -8.55 20.07 -38.19
N GLN A 181 -7.27 19.95 -37.80
CA GLN A 181 -6.66 20.84 -36.81
C GLN A 181 -6.05 22.12 -37.41
N GLY A 182 -6.00 22.24 -38.74
CA GLY A 182 -5.50 23.44 -39.44
C GLY A 182 -6.54 24.56 -39.62
N GLN A 183 -7.84 24.31 -39.42
CA GLN A 183 -8.90 25.31 -39.68
C GLN A 183 -9.41 26.04 -38.43
N GLN A 184 -9.07 25.60 -37.22
CA GLN A 184 -9.66 26.17 -36.00
C GLN A 184 -8.77 27.23 -35.32
N GLY A 185 -7.57 27.49 -35.87
CA GLY A 185 -6.64 28.50 -35.35
C GLY A 185 -6.83 29.92 -35.89
N GLU A 186 -7.62 30.12 -36.96
CA GLU A 186 -7.61 31.38 -37.71
C GLU A 186 -8.78 32.33 -37.41
N VAL A 187 -9.78 31.92 -36.63
CA VAL A 187 -11.00 32.74 -36.41
C VAL A 187 -10.95 33.56 -35.09
N ARG A 188 -9.86 33.48 -34.31
CA ARG A 188 -9.80 34.07 -32.95
C ARG A 188 -9.15 35.46 -32.85
N TRP A 189 -8.93 36.17 -33.96
CA TRP A 189 -8.18 37.44 -33.94
C TRP A 189 -8.87 38.69 -34.53
N LEU A 190 -10.18 38.67 -34.82
CA LEU A 190 -10.89 39.85 -35.34
C LEU A 190 -12.08 40.27 -34.46
N GLY A 191 -11.83 40.72 -33.24
CA GLY A 191 -12.93 41.25 -32.41
C GLY A 191 -12.53 41.79 -31.04
N LYS A 192 -11.59 42.74 -30.99
CA LYS A 192 -11.46 43.66 -29.85
C LYS A 192 -10.79 44.96 -30.30
N GLY A 193 -11.61 45.88 -30.79
CA GLY A 193 -11.20 47.22 -31.13
C GLY A 193 -12.39 48.18 -31.11
N GLY A 194 -12.38 49.08 -30.12
CA GLY A 194 -13.11 50.35 -30.15
C GLY A 194 -14.51 50.34 -29.53
N GLU A 195 -14.62 50.95 -28.34
CA GLU A 195 -15.55 52.08 -28.14
C GLU A 195 -15.19 52.81 -26.84
N GLN A 196 -14.59 53.98 -27.01
CA GLN A 196 -14.48 55.09 -26.05
C GLN A 196 -15.33 56.24 -26.62
N GLY A 197 -15.99 56.99 -25.73
CA GLY A 197 -16.73 58.23 -26.00
C GLY A 197 -18.24 58.02 -25.88
N GLY A 198 -19.03 58.82 -25.18
CA GLY A 198 -18.88 60.14 -24.57
C GLY A 198 -20.28 60.77 -24.53
N GLU A 199 -20.56 61.59 -23.50
CA GLU A 199 -21.68 62.57 -23.39
C GLU A 199 -23.12 61.96 -23.41
N ASP A 200 -24.07 62.27 -22.53
CA ASP A 200 -24.36 63.43 -21.68
C ASP A 200 -24.84 63.03 -20.26
#